data_AF-A0A5J5K2T3-F1
#
_entry.id   AF-A0A5J5K2T3-F1
#
_cell.length_a   1.000
_cell.length_b   1.000
_cell.length_c   1.000
_cell.angle_alpha   90.00
_cell.angle_beta   90.00
_cell.angle_gamma   90.00
#
_symmetry.space_group_name_H-M   'P 1'
#
loop_
_entity.id
_entity.type
_entity.pdbx_description
1 polymer ?
#
loop_
_entity_poly.entity_id
_entity_poly.type
_entity_poly.pdbx_seq_one_letter_code
_entity_poly.pdbx_strand_id
1 'polypeptide(L)'
;MWAAQGMRPGVRAWAYGEAVAVASPALARRDRLVVRGEPARVVPLLRHALAEAGPSFRPLGEAALLEEVVRAAPELELAGHFTWMTAEKLARPRAGAPDPAQGASAGAWSIGAEAGWLEPADDPEVAALLAAAHPHSYAVPGLPGVRRWAGIRDGAGALMVDDWNAPAIAVYERLGFARRGLGVAALRR
;
A
#
# COMPACT_ATOMS: atom_id res chain seq x y z
N MET A 1 14.14 4.12 -2.13
CA MET A 1 13.00 3.22 -2.43
C MET A 1 12.56 2.57 -1.11
N TRP A 2 11.27 2.59 -0.77
CA TRP A 2 10.76 2.12 0.53
C TRP A 2 10.94 0.61 0.75
N ALA A 3 10.91 -0.19 -0.31
CA ALA A 3 11.06 -1.64 -0.25
C ALA A 3 12.43 -2.12 0.28
N ALA A 4 13.43 -1.23 0.26
CA ALA A 4 14.77 -1.49 0.79
C ALA A 4 14.95 -1.02 2.24
N GLN A 5 13.90 -0.53 2.91
CA GLN A 5 14.02 0.02 4.26
C GLN A 5 14.60 -1.02 5.23
N GLY A 6 15.73 -0.65 5.84
CA GLY A 6 16.44 -1.48 6.81
C GLY A 6 17.22 -2.67 6.23
N MET A 7 17.26 -2.84 4.90
CA MET A 7 18.01 -3.91 4.18
C MET A 7 18.06 -5.23 4.95
N ARG A 8 16.88 -5.71 5.34
CA ARG A 8 16.72 -6.91 6.15
C ARG A 8 17.33 -8.14 5.43
N PRO A 9 17.72 -9.20 6.16
CA PRO A 9 18.21 -10.42 5.55
C PRO A 9 17.30 -10.90 4.41
N GLY A 10 17.90 -11.23 3.26
CA GLY A 10 17.18 -11.67 2.06
C GLY A 10 16.72 -10.54 1.13
N VAL A 11 16.77 -9.27 1.55
CA VAL A 11 16.54 -8.14 0.64
C VAL A 11 17.72 -8.00 -0.31
N ARG A 12 17.43 -7.91 -1.61
CA ARG A 12 18.43 -7.66 -2.66
C ARG A 12 17.99 -6.52 -3.55
N ALA A 13 18.94 -5.76 -4.06
CA ALA A 13 18.70 -4.60 -4.90
C ALA A 13 19.61 -4.63 -6.13
N TRP A 14 19.06 -4.26 -7.28
CA TRP A 14 19.76 -4.12 -8.55
C TRP A 14 19.44 -2.76 -9.15
N ALA A 15 20.35 -2.26 -9.98
CA ALA A 15 20.16 -1.02 -10.72
C ALA A 15 20.61 -1.17 -12.18
N TYR A 16 19.93 -0.48 -13.09
CA TYR A 16 20.32 -0.38 -14.50
C TYR A 16 20.01 1.03 -15.01
N GLY A 17 21.05 1.87 -15.09
CA GLY A 17 20.88 3.32 -15.18
C GLY A 17 20.09 3.83 -13.97
N GLU A 18 19.05 4.63 -14.22
CA GLU A 18 18.16 5.15 -13.17
C GLU A 18 17.08 4.15 -12.72
N ALA A 19 16.94 3.02 -13.41
CA ALA A 19 16.01 1.98 -12.99
C ALA A 19 16.55 1.21 -11.79
N VAL A 20 15.67 0.92 -10.84
CA VAL A 20 16.00 0.19 -9.62
C VAL A 20 14.98 -0.92 -9.42
N ALA A 21 15.44 -2.10 -9.04
CA ALA A 21 14.62 -3.24 -8.64
C ALA A 21 15.06 -3.71 -7.25
N VAL A 22 14.11 -3.97 -6.36
CA VAL A 22 14.37 -4.46 -5.00
C VAL A 22 13.50 -5.68 -4.72
N ALA A 23 14.14 -6.83 -4.58
CA ALA A 23 13.50 -8.04 -4.07
C ALA A 23 13.45 -7.95 -2.54
N SER A 24 12.26 -7.89 -1.97
CA SER A 24 12.06 -7.95 -0.52
C SER A 24 11.13 -9.13 -0.18
N PRO A 25 11.65 -10.16 0.50
CA PRO A 25 10.82 -11.27 0.95
C PRO A 25 9.82 -10.81 2.02
N ALA A 26 8.65 -11.45 2.06
CA ALA A 26 7.57 -11.20 3.03
C ALA A 26 7.12 -9.72 3.18
N LEU A 27 7.40 -8.87 2.19
CA LEU A 27 6.96 -7.48 2.17
C LEU A 27 5.45 -7.42 1.99
N ALA A 28 4.75 -6.83 2.97
CA ALA A 28 3.29 -6.86 3.03
C ALA A 28 2.73 -8.30 2.89
N ARG A 29 3.37 -9.23 3.62
CA ARG A 29 3.05 -10.67 3.67
C ARG A 29 3.26 -11.42 2.36
N ARG A 30 4.01 -10.87 1.40
CA ARG A 30 4.26 -11.48 0.08
C ARG A 30 5.70 -11.23 -0.39
N ASP A 31 6.22 -12.08 -1.25
CA ASP A 31 7.51 -11.83 -1.90
C ASP A 31 7.33 -10.78 -3.00
N ARG A 32 7.97 -9.62 -2.83
CA ARG A 32 7.78 -8.47 -3.73
C ARG A 32 9.07 -8.10 -4.42
N LEU A 33 8.99 -7.90 -5.73
CA LEU A 33 10.04 -7.27 -6.52
C LEU A 33 9.60 -5.84 -6.86
N VAL A 34 9.98 -4.87 -6.04
CA VAL A 34 9.58 -3.47 -6.22
C VAL A 34 10.46 -2.82 -7.28
N VAL A 35 9.84 -2.24 -8.31
CA VAL A 35 10.55 -1.59 -9.41
C VAL A 35 10.19 -0.12 -9.54
N ARG A 36 11.17 0.68 -9.98
CA ARG A 36 10.97 2.06 -10.43
C ARG A 36 11.90 2.38 -11.59
N GLY A 37 11.55 3.40 -12.36
CA GLY A 37 12.38 3.94 -13.44
C GLY A 37 11.68 3.84 -14.78
N GLU A 38 12.44 4.12 -15.85
CA GLU A 38 11.93 4.10 -17.21
C GLU A 38 11.62 2.66 -17.67
N PRO A 39 10.46 2.40 -18.30
CA PRO A 39 10.04 1.05 -18.73
C PRO A 39 11.10 0.30 -19.54
N ALA A 40 11.76 0.97 -20.49
CA ALA A 40 12.81 0.41 -21.34
C ALA A 40 14.02 -0.13 -20.54
N ARG A 41 14.28 0.45 -19.36
CA ARG A 41 15.34 0.02 -18.43
C ARG A 41 14.80 -0.96 -17.39
N VAL A 42 13.56 -0.80 -16.96
CA VAL A 42 12.91 -1.67 -15.97
C VAL A 42 12.72 -3.08 -16.51
N VAL A 43 12.29 -3.28 -17.76
CA VAL A 43 12.04 -4.62 -18.32
C VAL A 43 13.27 -5.54 -18.25
N PRO A 44 14.45 -5.19 -18.80
CA PRO A 44 15.63 -6.06 -18.70
C PRO A 44 16.12 -6.24 -17.25
N LEU A 45 16.06 -5.19 -16.42
CA LEU A 45 16.43 -5.27 -15.01
C LEU A 45 15.51 -6.22 -14.22
N LEU A 46 14.21 -6.15 -14.48
CA LEU A 46 13.20 -6.99 -13.83
C LEU A 46 13.37 -8.45 -14.23
N ARG A 47 13.66 -8.75 -15.50
CA ARG A 47 13.95 -10.12 -15.96
C ARG A 47 15.15 -10.72 -15.22
N HIS A 48 16.24 -9.95 -15.15
CA HIS A 48 17.44 -10.35 -14.42
C HIS A 48 17.15 -10.57 -12.94
N ALA A 49 16.50 -9.61 -12.29
CA ALA A 49 16.16 -9.69 -10.87
C ALA A 49 15.21 -10.85 -10.55
N LEU A 50 14.22 -11.15 -11.41
CA LEU A 50 13.35 -12.32 -11.25
C LEU A 50 14.10 -13.64 -11.42
N ALA A 51 15.03 -13.73 -12.38
CA ALA A 51 15.85 -14.91 -12.55
C ALA A 51 16.71 -15.19 -11.31
N GLU A 52 17.21 -14.14 -10.65
CA GLU A 52 17.97 -14.27 -9.41
C GLU A 52 17.11 -14.46 -8.15
N ALA A 53 15.92 -13.86 -8.10
CA ALA A 53 15.00 -13.90 -6.95
C ALA A 53 14.12 -15.15 -6.90
N GLY A 54 13.80 -15.70 -8.07
CA GLY A 54 12.93 -16.85 -8.22
C GLY A 54 11.46 -16.46 -8.43
N PRO A 55 10.65 -17.44 -8.85
CA PRO A 55 9.30 -17.20 -9.38
C PRO A 55 8.25 -16.87 -8.31
N SER A 56 8.58 -16.93 -7.02
CA SER A 56 7.66 -16.49 -5.95
C SER A 56 7.52 -14.97 -5.92
N PHE A 57 8.56 -14.24 -6.35
CA PHE A 57 8.58 -12.78 -6.33
C PHE A 57 7.60 -12.20 -7.35
N ARG A 58 6.77 -11.27 -6.88
CA ARG A 58 5.78 -10.56 -7.70
C ARG A 58 6.23 -9.14 -7.96
N PRO A 59 6.44 -8.72 -9.22
CA PRO A 59 6.71 -7.33 -9.54
C PRO A 59 5.64 -6.39 -8.97
N LEU A 60 6.08 -5.27 -8.42
CA LEU A 60 5.25 -4.23 -7.82
C LEU A 60 5.82 -2.86 -8.16
N GLY A 61 4.98 -1.91 -8.55
CA GLY A 61 5.40 -0.53 -8.81
C GLY A 61 4.20 0.34 -9.18
N GLU A 62 4.47 1.57 -9.64
CA GLU A 62 3.41 2.46 -10.11
C GLU A 62 2.57 1.78 -11.20
N ALA A 63 1.24 1.91 -11.11
CA ALA A 63 0.31 1.18 -11.97
C ALA A 63 0.62 1.38 -13.47
N ALA A 64 0.80 2.63 -13.91
CA ALA A 64 1.14 2.95 -15.30
C ALA A 64 2.46 2.30 -15.75
N LEU A 65 3.50 2.32 -14.90
CA LEU A 65 4.76 1.64 -15.19
C LEU A 65 4.55 0.13 -15.36
N LEU A 66 3.77 -0.51 -14.49
CA LEU A 66 3.56 -1.96 -14.55
C LEU A 66 2.70 -2.38 -15.75
N GLU A 67 1.74 -1.56 -16.16
CA GLU A 67 1.01 -1.77 -17.41
C GLU A 67 1.93 -1.74 -18.63
N GLU A 68 2.85 -0.77 -18.69
CA GLU A 68 3.83 -0.68 -19.77
C GLU A 68 4.85 -1.84 -19.76
N VAL A 69 5.32 -2.22 -18.57
CA VAL A 69 6.23 -3.37 -18.40
C VAL A 69 5.55 -4.66 -18.85
N VAL A 70 4.30 -4.92 -18.44
CA VAL A 70 3.56 -6.13 -18.86
C VAL A 70 3.30 -6.14 -20.36
N ARG A 71 3.04 -4.97 -20.97
CA ARG A 71 2.93 -4.86 -22.43
C ARG A 71 4.23 -5.21 -23.16
N ALA A 72 5.38 -4.89 -22.57
CA ALA A 72 6.70 -5.15 -23.14
C ALA A 72 7.31 -6.52 -22.75
N ALA A 73 6.75 -7.19 -21.75
CA ALA A 73 7.21 -8.48 -21.23
C ALA A 73 6.06 -9.52 -21.26
N PRO A 74 5.90 -10.25 -22.39
CA PRO A 74 4.78 -11.18 -22.57
C PRO A 74 4.79 -12.38 -21.61
N GLU A 75 5.89 -12.65 -20.92
CA GLU A 75 5.95 -13.64 -19.85
C GLU A 75 5.27 -13.19 -18.55
N LEU A 76 4.90 -11.90 -18.43
CA LEU A 76 4.21 -11.35 -17.27
C LEU A 76 2.72 -11.12 -17.55
N GLU A 77 1.92 -11.20 -16.48
CA GLU A 77 0.53 -10.77 -16.47
C GLU A 77 0.26 -9.85 -15.27
N LEU A 78 -0.71 -8.93 -15.43
CA LEU A 78 -1.19 -8.13 -14.31
C LEU A 78 -2.01 -9.03 -13.37
N ALA A 79 -1.59 -9.07 -12.11
CA ALA A 79 -2.22 -9.86 -11.06
C ALA A 79 -3.13 -9.01 -10.15
N GLY A 80 -3.09 -7.68 -10.26
CA GLY A 80 -4.02 -6.80 -9.57
C GLY A 80 -3.57 -5.34 -9.50
N HIS A 81 -4.51 -4.49 -9.13
CA HIS A 81 -4.28 -3.07 -8.81
C HIS A 81 -4.77 -2.78 -7.41
N PHE A 82 -4.07 -1.91 -6.70
CA PHE A 82 -4.55 -1.37 -5.44
C PHE A 82 -4.01 0.05 -5.25
N THR A 83 -4.61 0.78 -4.32
CA THR A 83 -4.16 2.13 -4.01
C THR A 83 -3.57 2.18 -2.61
N TRP A 84 -2.62 3.08 -2.44
CA TRP A 84 -1.97 3.33 -1.15
C TRP A 84 -1.77 4.84 -0.98
N MET A 85 -1.69 5.27 0.28
CA MET A 85 -1.44 6.66 0.63
C MET A 85 0.05 6.86 0.88
N THR A 86 0.63 7.86 0.20
CA THR A 86 2.05 8.22 0.34
C THR A 86 2.16 9.65 0.83
N ALA A 87 3.03 9.94 1.80
CA ALA A 87 3.35 11.31 2.20
C ALA A 87 4.87 11.50 2.15
N GLU A 88 5.31 12.55 1.46
CA GLU A 88 6.73 12.95 1.44
C GLU A 88 7.09 13.77 2.70
N LYS A 89 6.10 14.49 3.24
CA LYS A 89 6.18 15.23 4.50
C LYS A 89 4.80 15.20 5.15
N LEU A 90 4.74 14.78 6.42
CA LEU A 90 3.52 14.93 7.21
C LEU A 90 3.24 16.44 7.37
N ALA A 91 2.11 16.91 6.85
CA ALA A 91 1.65 18.25 7.17
C ALA A 91 1.14 18.26 8.61
N ARG A 92 1.41 19.34 9.36
CA ARG A 92 0.64 19.56 10.60
C ARG A 92 -0.84 19.68 10.19
N PRO A 93 -1.78 19.05 10.91
CA PRO A 93 -3.19 19.29 10.68
C PRO A 93 -3.45 20.80 10.68
N ARG A 94 -4.06 21.33 9.61
CA ARG A 94 -4.44 22.75 9.58
C ARG A 94 -5.48 22.98 10.67
N ALA A 95 -5.15 23.78 11.68
CA ALA A 95 -6.13 24.27 12.65
C ALA A 95 -7.20 25.09 11.90
N GLY A 96 -8.47 24.70 12.02
CA GLY A 96 -9.62 25.42 11.43
C GLY A 96 -10.09 24.95 10.05
N ALA A 97 -9.69 23.76 9.57
CA ALA A 97 -10.34 23.18 8.39
C ALA A 97 -11.79 22.81 8.72
N PRO A 98 -12.78 23.16 7.87
CA PRO A 98 -14.18 22.81 8.12
C PRO A 98 -14.36 21.30 8.23
N ASP A 99 -15.27 20.92 9.12
CA ASP A 99 -15.65 19.55 9.41
C ASP A 99 -16.21 18.88 8.14
N PRO A 100 -15.65 17.73 7.69
CA PRO A 100 -16.16 16.99 6.53
C PRO A 100 -17.64 16.57 6.68
N ALA A 101 -18.22 16.60 7.89
CA ALA A 101 -19.65 16.40 8.10
C ALA A 101 -20.53 17.46 7.41
N GLN A 102 -20.00 18.64 7.08
CA GLN A 102 -20.78 19.74 6.49
C GLN A 102 -21.00 19.60 4.97
N GLY A 103 -20.38 18.61 4.32
CA GLY A 103 -20.50 18.36 2.88
C GLY A 103 -21.17 17.03 2.49
N ALA A 104 -21.64 16.24 3.45
CA ALA A 104 -22.23 14.94 3.17
C ALA A 104 -23.66 15.10 2.60
N SER A 105 -23.82 14.84 1.30
CA SER A 105 -25.11 14.79 0.62
C SER A 105 -26.04 13.76 1.28
N ALA A 106 -27.34 14.10 1.32
CA ALA A 106 -28.44 13.33 1.87
C ALA A 106 -28.32 11.83 1.54
N GLY A 107 -28.11 11.03 2.60
CA GLY A 107 -27.85 9.59 2.53
C GLY A 107 -26.77 9.10 3.51
N ALA A 108 -26.06 10.02 4.18
CA ALA A 108 -24.99 9.70 5.11
C ALA A 108 -25.49 8.99 6.37
N TRP A 109 -24.99 7.78 6.60
CA TRP A 109 -24.95 7.13 7.90
C TRP A 109 -24.51 8.16 8.95
N SER A 110 -25.27 8.32 10.03
CA SER A 110 -24.90 9.19 11.14
C SER A 110 -23.73 8.56 11.88
N ILE A 111 -22.51 8.73 11.36
CA ILE A 111 -21.29 8.32 12.04
C ILE A 111 -21.05 9.35 13.15
N GLY A 112 -21.67 9.14 14.31
CA GLY A 112 -21.40 9.93 15.52
C GLY A 112 -20.02 9.69 16.12
N ALA A 113 -19.22 8.82 15.52
CA ALA A 113 -17.90 8.41 15.99
C ALA A 113 -16.79 9.04 15.15
N GLU A 114 -15.96 9.87 15.80
CA GLU A 114 -14.80 10.47 15.16
C GLU A 114 -13.72 9.41 14.85
N ALA A 115 -13.05 9.57 13.71
CA ALA A 115 -11.89 8.76 13.37
C ALA A 115 -10.67 9.16 14.22
N GLY A 116 -10.02 8.19 14.84
CA GLY A 116 -8.87 8.40 15.73
C GLY A 116 -7.74 7.39 15.50
N TRP A 117 -6.59 7.64 16.12
CA TRP A 117 -5.54 6.62 16.23
C TRP A 117 -5.93 5.61 17.30
N LEU A 118 -5.86 4.33 16.96
CA LEU A 118 -6.07 3.22 17.90
C LEU A 118 -4.80 2.97 18.70
N GLU A 119 -4.97 2.52 19.94
CA GLU A 119 -3.89 2.23 20.87
C GLU A 119 -3.35 0.80 20.64
N PRO A 120 -2.11 0.48 21.05
CA PRO A 120 -1.58 -0.88 20.92
C PRO A 120 -2.44 -1.97 21.58
N ALA A 121 -3.24 -1.61 22.60
CA ALA A 121 -4.20 -2.52 23.24
C ALA A 121 -5.32 -2.98 22.29
N ASP A 122 -5.54 -2.26 21.19
CA ASP A 122 -6.59 -2.51 20.21
C ASP A 122 -6.14 -3.50 19.11
N ASP A 123 -4.85 -3.82 19.04
CA ASP A 123 -4.28 -4.71 18.03
C ASP A 123 -4.98 -6.09 17.93
N PRO A 124 -5.39 -6.76 19.02
CA PRO A 124 -6.13 -8.03 18.91
C PRO A 124 -7.47 -7.89 18.20
N GLU A 125 -8.21 -6.81 18.45
CA GLU A 125 -9.49 -6.53 17.81
C GLU A 125 -9.29 -6.19 16.32
N VAL A 126 -8.31 -5.34 16.02
CA VAL A 126 -7.92 -5.02 14.64
C VAL A 126 -7.54 -6.28 13.87
N ALA A 127 -6.76 -7.18 14.48
CA ALA A 127 -6.37 -8.44 13.88
C ALA A 127 -7.58 -9.34 13.60
N ALA A 128 -8.52 -9.45 14.55
CA ALA A 128 -9.74 -10.23 14.37
C ALA A 128 -10.62 -9.67 13.25
N LEU A 129 -10.78 -8.34 13.18
CA LEU A 129 -11.55 -7.69 12.12
C LEU A 129 -10.91 -7.90 10.76
N LEU A 130 -9.60 -7.71 10.64
CA LEU A 130 -8.88 -7.96 9.39
C LEU A 130 -8.96 -9.42 8.97
N ALA A 131 -8.86 -10.37 9.91
CA ALA A 131 -9.00 -11.79 9.61
C ALA A 131 -10.39 -12.12 9.05
N ALA A 132 -11.45 -11.51 9.60
CA ALA A 132 -12.82 -11.73 9.18
C ALA A 132 -13.18 -11.02 7.87
N ALA A 133 -12.87 -9.73 7.74
CA ALA A 133 -13.32 -8.90 6.62
C ALA A 133 -12.31 -8.89 5.45
N HIS A 134 -11.01 -8.94 5.74
CA HIS A 134 -9.94 -8.80 4.74
C HIS A 134 -8.78 -9.78 5.00
N PRO A 135 -8.99 -11.11 4.95
CA PRO A 135 -7.98 -12.11 5.33
C PRO A 135 -6.66 -11.98 4.54
N HIS A 136 -6.73 -11.43 3.34
CA HIS A 136 -5.59 -11.17 2.45
C HIS A 136 -4.95 -9.79 2.61
N SER A 137 -5.31 -9.04 3.66
CA SER A 137 -4.81 -7.69 3.95
C SER A 137 -3.29 -7.63 3.90
N TYR A 138 -2.78 -6.53 3.34
CA TYR A 138 -1.36 -6.23 3.20
C TYR A 138 -0.69 -5.78 4.51
N ALA A 139 -1.49 -5.28 5.45
CA ALA A 139 -1.06 -4.89 6.78
C ALA A 139 -1.88 -5.66 7.81
N VAL A 140 -1.21 -6.17 8.85
CA VAL A 140 -1.85 -6.70 10.06
C VAL A 140 -1.00 -6.28 11.27
N PRO A 141 -1.57 -6.26 12.49
CA PRO A 141 -0.82 -5.90 13.69
C PRO A 141 0.44 -6.74 13.84
N GLY A 142 1.51 -6.14 14.38
CA GLY A 142 2.81 -6.79 14.58
C GLY A 142 3.68 -6.96 13.33
N LEU A 143 3.22 -6.61 12.12
CA LEU A 143 4.10 -6.62 10.95
C LEU A 143 5.14 -5.49 11.00
N PRO A 144 6.42 -5.77 10.67
CA PRO A 144 7.41 -4.72 10.55
C PRO A 144 7.00 -3.65 9.54
N GLY A 145 7.06 -2.39 9.95
CA GLY A 145 6.64 -1.23 9.16
C GLY A 145 5.20 -0.77 9.42
N VAL A 146 4.37 -1.61 10.05
CA VAL A 146 3.06 -1.20 10.58
C VAL A 146 3.26 -0.67 11.99
N ARG A 147 2.91 0.60 12.22
CA ARG A 147 3.21 1.28 13.49
C ARG A 147 1.99 1.59 14.34
N ARG A 148 0.85 1.86 13.70
CA ARG A 148 -0.39 2.27 14.35
C ARG A 148 -1.55 2.15 13.36
N TRP A 149 -2.76 2.08 13.88
CA TRP A 149 -3.98 1.97 13.11
C TRP A 149 -4.83 3.22 13.30
N ALA A 150 -5.50 3.65 12.24
CA ALA A 150 -6.55 4.65 12.34
C ALA A 150 -7.89 3.94 12.18
N GLY A 151 -8.86 4.26 13.03
CA GLY A 151 -10.19 3.67 12.95
C GLY A 151 -11.27 4.48 13.64
N ILE A 152 -12.51 4.07 13.41
CA ILE A 152 -13.71 4.66 14.01
C ILE A 152 -14.29 3.64 14.98
N ARG A 153 -14.55 4.06 16.22
CA ARG A 153 -15.23 3.23 17.23
C ARG A 153 -16.74 3.38 17.09
N ASP A 154 -17.38 2.41 16.45
CA ASP A 154 -18.83 2.25 16.54
C ASP A 154 -19.12 1.07 17.48
N GLY A 155 -20.30 0.99 18.09
CA GLY A 155 -20.64 -0.02 19.13
C GLY A 155 -20.41 -1.50 18.75
N ALA A 156 -20.03 -1.79 17.50
CA ALA A 156 -19.66 -3.10 16.96
C ALA A 156 -18.14 -3.30 16.70
N GLY A 157 -17.28 -2.29 16.85
CA GLY A 157 -15.81 -2.40 16.72
C GLY A 157 -15.13 -1.23 15.99
N ALA A 158 -13.80 -1.30 15.86
CA ALA A 158 -12.98 -0.30 15.17
C ALA A 158 -12.95 -0.48 13.63
N LEU A 159 -13.60 0.39 12.86
CA LEU A 159 -13.56 0.33 11.38
C LEU A 159 -12.28 0.97 10.83
N MET A 160 -11.49 0.22 10.06
CA MET A 160 -10.27 0.70 9.39
C MET A 160 -10.60 1.47 8.11
N VAL A 161 -9.79 2.49 7.81
CA VAL A 161 -9.91 3.25 6.55
C VAL A 161 -9.47 2.40 5.37
N ASP A 162 -10.46 2.02 4.56
CA ASP A 162 -10.28 1.43 3.24
C ASP A 162 -10.61 2.48 2.15
N ASP A 163 -10.24 2.22 0.90
CA ASP A 163 -10.19 3.21 -0.18
C ASP A 163 -11.56 3.69 -0.69
N TRP A 164 -12.64 3.21 -0.08
CA TRP A 164 -14.02 3.66 -0.26
C TRP A 164 -14.46 4.74 0.74
N ASN A 165 -13.70 4.98 1.83
CA ASN A 165 -14.06 5.95 2.86
C ASN A 165 -13.61 7.37 2.48
N ALA A 166 -14.42 8.05 1.67
CA ALA A 166 -14.15 9.40 1.17
C ALA A 166 -13.85 10.43 2.29
N PRO A 167 -14.56 10.47 3.43
CA PRO A 167 -14.21 11.34 4.55
C PRO A 167 -12.79 11.12 5.08
N ALA A 168 -12.40 9.86 5.27
CA ALA A 168 -11.07 9.54 5.78
C ALA A 168 -9.97 9.82 4.74
N ILE A 169 -10.25 9.59 3.45
CA ILE A 169 -9.37 9.99 2.34
C ILE A 169 -9.12 11.51 2.39
N ALA A 170 -10.15 12.33 2.57
CA ALA A 170 -10.01 13.78 2.66
C ALA A 170 -9.20 14.23 3.91
N VAL A 171 -9.25 13.47 5.01
CA VAL A 171 -8.37 13.69 6.17
C VAL A 171 -6.91 13.41 5.79
N TYR A 172 -6.62 12.28 5.16
CA TYR A 172 -5.26 11.95 4.72
C TYR A 172 -4.69 12.96 3.73
N GLU A 173 -5.49 13.42 2.76
CA GLU A 173 -5.07 14.45 1.80
C GLU A 173 -4.69 15.77 2.49
N ARG A 174 -5.48 16.20 3.48
CA ARG A 174 -5.16 17.40 4.28
C ARG A 174 -3.89 17.23 5.14
N LEU A 175 -3.58 16.00 5.55
CA LEU A 175 -2.34 15.66 6.26
C LEU A 175 -1.12 15.54 5.33
N GLY A 176 -1.29 15.80 4.03
CA GLY A 176 -0.23 15.79 3.03
C GLY A 176 0.03 14.41 2.43
N PHE A 177 -0.90 13.46 2.59
CA PHE A 177 -0.84 12.19 1.87
C PHE A 177 -1.46 12.34 0.48
N ALA A 178 -0.86 11.71 -0.52
CA ALA A 178 -1.39 11.59 -1.86
C ALA A 178 -1.69 10.11 -2.16
N ARG A 179 -2.86 9.87 -2.76
CA ARG A 179 -3.24 8.55 -3.31
C ARG A 179 -2.33 8.23 -4.48
N ARG A 180 -1.77 7.03 -4.48
CA ARG A 180 -0.95 6.49 -5.56
C ARG A 180 -1.51 5.15 -5.99
N GLY A 181 -1.56 4.90 -7.30
CA GLY A 181 -1.95 3.61 -7.86
C GLY A 181 -0.74 2.68 -7.97
N LEU A 182 -0.87 1.46 -7.46
CA LEU A 182 0.13 0.42 -7.62
C LEU A 182 -0.43 -0.73 -8.45
N GLY A 183 0.41 -1.24 -9.36
CA GLY A 183 0.17 -2.46 -10.11
C GLY A 183 1.01 -3.61 -9.57
N VAL A 184 0.44 -4.81 -9.57
CA VAL A 184 1.15 -6.06 -9.29
C VAL A 184 1.17 -6.89 -10.56
N ALA A 185 2.34 -7.41 -10.92
CA ALA A 185 2.45 -8.43 -11.95
C ALA A 185 2.89 -9.78 -11.36
N ALA A 186 2.70 -10.83 -12.16
CA ALA A 186 3.18 -12.19 -11.89
C ALA A 186 3.75 -12.78 -13.18
N LEU A 187 4.64 -13.77 -13.06
CA LEU A 187 4.95 -14.65 -14.19
C LEU A 187 3.69 -15.45 -14.56
N ARG A 188 3.40 -15.51 -15.85
CA ARG A 188 2.37 -16.40 -16.39
C ARG A 188 2.69 -17.85 -16.03
N ARG A 189 1.64 -18.61 -15.72
CA ARG A 189 1.74 -20.06 -15.48
C ARG A 189 1.70 -20.84 -16.79
#